data_AF-A0A2A5QXY1-F1
#
_entry.id   AF-A0A2A5QXY1-F1
#
_cell.length_a   1.000
_cell.length_b   1.000
_cell.length_c   1.000
_cell.angle_alpha   90.00
_cell.angle_beta   90.00
_cell.angle_gamma   90.00
#
_symmetry.space_group_name_H-M   'P 1'
#
loop_
_entity.id
_entity.type
_entity.pdbx_description
1 polymer ?
#
loop_
_entity_poly.entity_id
_entity_poly.type
_entity_poly.pdbx_seq_one_letter_code
_entity_poly.pdbx_strand_id
1 'polypeptide(L)'
;MKVALIGVGQAGGNVTERLARFDANMGFEAVQGALAVNSAEADLQSLQFVDTQLIGADRVNGHGVGADNELGTDVMQSDVQQVLDDLDGRVTSRSEAIVVVAGLGGGTGSGGAPVLVHHLQQIHDIPIYALGILPGRNEGALYQANAGRSLKTLLREADSTLLIDNDAWHEQGESIESAFETINERIAKRVGLLFAAGEAVNGVGESSVTSKTSRTSGGAAAASVVDSSEVINTLRAGGVAALGYASEVASEDSSENITNTMSVARQALLTGTSLPDATTADSALLVIAGQPDAIPRKGVERARRWLEDETGSMQVRGGDFPLDSDRLGALVLLGGAERSDRIEAFMERAREANDAQESEPTDHAEVFADDRLENLF
;
A
#
# COMPACT_ATOMS: atom_id res chain seq x y z
N MET A 1 10.58 -2.04 -9.84
CA MET A 1 10.11 -0.66 -9.60
C MET A 1 10.85 -0.08 -8.42
N LYS A 2 11.77 0.84 -8.69
CA LYS A 2 12.53 1.56 -7.66
C LYS A 2 11.68 2.66 -7.05
N VAL A 3 11.52 2.64 -5.73
CA VAL A 3 10.62 3.56 -5.02
C VAL A 3 11.33 4.33 -3.92
N ALA A 4 10.86 5.54 -3.66
CA ALA A 4 11.08 6.23 -2.39
C ALA A 4 9.82 6.08 -1.52
N LEU A 5 10.00 5.70 -0.25
CA LEU A 5 8.90 5.48 0.70
C LEU A 5 8.82 6.65 1.69
N ILE A 6 7.61 7.16 1.91
CA ILE A 6 7.37 8.22 2.88
C ILE A 6 6.21 7.83 3.78
N GLY A 7 6.52 7.40 5.00
CA GLY A 7 5.51 7.06 6.00
C GLY A 7 5.02 8.31 6.72
N VAL A 8 3.71 8.53 6.79
CA VAL A 8 3.13 9.67 7.52
C VAL A 8 2.26 9.16 8.68
N GLY A 9 2.58 9.64 9.89
CA GLY A 9 1.99 9.18 11.14
C GLY A 9 2.50 7.81 11.58
N GLN A 10 2.00 7.32 12.72
CA GLN A 10 2.48 6.08 13.36
C GLN A 10 2.36 4.85 12.44
N ALA A 11 1.15 4.57 11.92
CA ALA A 11 0.92 3.42 11.04
C ALA A 11 1.74 3.52 9.75
N GLY A 12 1.83 4.71 9.15
CA GLY A 12 2.63 4.95 7.95
C GLY A 12 4.12 4.70 8.17
N GLY A 13 4.67 5.19 9.29
CA GLY A 13 6.05 4.95 9.68
C GLY A 13 6.36 3.47 9.90
N ASN A 14 5.52 2.76 10.66
CA ASN A 14 5.69 1.32 10.93
C ASN A 14 5.68 0.47 9.65
N VAL A 15 4.73 0.72 8.74
CA VAL A 15 4.66 0.01 7.45
C VAL A 15 5.85 0.35 6.57
N THR A 16 6.27 1.62 6.53
CA THR A 16 7.44 2.06 5.77
C THR A 16 8.72 1.38 6.25
N GLU A 17 8.93 1.31 7.57
CA GLU A 17 10.04 0.56 8.15
C GLU A 17 9.97 -0.94 7.80
N ARG A 18 8.79 -1.55 7.92
CA ARG A 18 8.65 -2.99 7.62
C ARG A 18 8.92 -3.30 6.15
N LEU A 19 8.47 -2.43 5.23
CA LEU A 19 8.75 -2.51 3.80
C LEU A 19 10.25 -2.38 3.50
N ALA A 20 10.90 -1.35 4.03
CA ALA A 20 12.33 -1.12 3.83
C ALA A 20 13.17 -2.30 4.38
N ARG A 21 12.83 -2.82 5.56
CA ARG A 21 13.47 -4.02 6.13
C ARG A 21 13.26 -5.26 5.26
N PHE A 22 12.05 -5.46 4.74
CA PHE A 22 11.73 -6.60 3.88
C PHE A 22 12.56 -6.57 2.59
N ASP A 23 12.62 -5.41 1.93
CA ASP A 23 13.42 -5.19 0.71
C ASP A 23 14.91 -5.48 0.96
N ALA A 24 15.46 -4.93 2.04
CA ALA A 24 16.86 -5.13 2.41
C ALA A 24 17.19 -6.60 2.76
N ASN A 25 16.31 -7.28 3.50
CA ASN A 25 16.51 -8.69 3.87
C ASN A 25 16.47 -9.62 2.65
N MET A 26 15.66 -9.28 1.66
CA MET A 26 15.55 -10.04 0.41
C MET A 26 16.61 -9.64 -0.63
N GLY A 27 17.31 -8.51 -0.42
CA GLY A 27 18.31 -8.00 -1.36
C GLY A 27 17.70 -7.55 -2.69
N PHE A 28 16.46 -7.06 -2.68
CA PHE A 28 15.77 -6.64 -3.91
C PHE A 28 16.23 -5.27 -4.42
N GLU A 29 16.75 -4.41 -3.54
CA GLU A 29 17.19 -3.05 -3.86
C GLU A 29 16.10 -2.22 -4.55
N ALA A 30 14.82 -2.47 -4.27
CA ALA A 30 13.72 -1.69 -4.83
C ALA A 30 13.52 -0.39 -4.03
N VAL A 31 13.76 -0.38 -2.72
CA VAL A 31 13.61 0.82 -1.88
C VAL A 31 14.88 1.67 -1.95
N GLN A 32 14.83 2.80 -2.67
CA GLN A 32 15.99 3.71 -2.83
C GLN A 32 16.16 4.68 -1.66
N GLY A 33 15.08 4.96 -0.94
CA GLY A 33 15.06 5.86 0.19
C GLY A 33 13.78 5.68 0.99
N ALA A 34 13.86 5.88 2.30
CA ALA A 34 12.73 5.82 3.22
C ALA A 34 12.81 6.97 4.22
N LEU A 35 11.67 7.57 4.54
CA LEU A 35 11.51 8.60 5.56
C LEU A 35 10.19 8.36 6.31
N ALA A 36 10.22 8.43 7.65
CA ALA A 36 9.03 8.43 8.47
C ALA A 36 8.80 9.82 9.08
N VAL A 37 7.64 10.41 8.80
CA VAL A 37 7.23 11.74 9.23
C VAL A 37 6.11 11.61 10.24
N ASN A 38 6.25 12.20 11.42
CA ASN A 38 5.20 12.17 12.44
C ASN A 38 5.26 13.41 13.34
N SER A 39 4.17 13.70 14.03
CA SER A 39 4.08 14.75 15.05
C SER A 39 4.25 14.23 16.48
N ALA A 40 4.34 12.91 16.64
CA ALA A 40 4.61 12.25 17.91
C ALA A 40 6.06 11.73 17.93
N GLU A 41 6.88 12.26 18.82
CA GLU A 41 8.30 11.94 18.92
C GLU A 41 8.52 10.49 19.38
N ALA A 42 7.71 10.01 20.33
CA ALA A 42 7.82 8.65 20.86
C ALA A 42 7.65 7.58 19.77
N ASP A 43 6.75 7.82 18.81
CA ASP A 43 6.55 6.91 17.66
C ASP A 43 7.79 6.87 16.77
N LEU A 44 8.38 8.02 16.46
CA LEU A 44 9.60 8.11 15.65
C LEU A 44 10.79 7.44 16.32
N GLN A 45 10.96 7.61 17.64
CA GLN A 45 12.04 6.97 18.40
C GLN A 45 11.94 5.44 18.43
N SER A 46 10.76 4.87 18.16
CA SER A 46 10.59 3.42 18.08
C SER A 46 11.09 2.82 16.76
N LEU A 47 11.21 3.64 15.70
CA LEU A 47 11.72 3.25 14.40
C LEU A 47 13.25 3.21 14.42
N GLN A 48 13.85 2.17 13.84
CA GLN A 48 15.28 1.89 13.92
C GLN A 48 15.94 1.61 12.57
N PHE A 49 15.18 1.53 11.49
CA PHE A 49 15.69 1.19 10.16
C PHE A 49 15.49 2.29 9.11
N VAL A 50 14.63 3.25 9.40
CA VAL A 50 14.33 4.36 8.51
C VAL A 50 14.65 5.67 9.22
N ASP A 51 15.03 6.68 8.44
CA ASP A 51 15.23 8.01 8.99
C ASP A 51 13.88 8.63 9.35
N THR A 52 13.91 9.58 10.28
CA THR A 52 12.72 10.15 10.89
C THR A 52 12.73 11.67 10.87
N GLN A 53 11.55 12.26 10.68
CA GLN A 53 11.33 13.71 10.67
C GLN A 53 10.15 14.05 11.58
N LEU A 54 10.42 14.85 12.62
CA LEU A 54 9.40 15.36 13.54
C LEU A 54 8.78 16.65 12.98
N ILE A 55 7.45 16.72 12.90
CA ILE A 55 6.71 17.92 12.49
C ILE A 55 5.78 18.42 13.59
N GLY A 56 5.42 19.70 13.56
CA GLY A 56 4.49 20.33 14.49
C GLY A 56 5.03 20.47 15.90
N ALA A 57 6.36 20.54 16.08
CA ALA A 57 6.98 20.69 17.39
C ALA A 57 6.51 21.98 18.11
N ASP A 58 6.26 23.05 17.35
CA ASP A 58 5.72 24.32 17.83
C ASP A 58 4.22 24.28 18.17
N ARG A 59 3.47 23.33 17.58
CA ARG A 59 2.01 23.18 17.77
C ARG A 59 1.63 22.15 18.84
N VAL A 60 2.32 21.00 18.87
CA VAL A 60 1.97 19.86 19.74
C VAL A 60 3.12 19.36 20.63
N ASN A 61 4.28 20.03 20.60
CA ASN A 61 5.44 19.68 21.44
C ASN A 61 5.85 18.19 21.36
N GLY A 62 5.72 17.57 20.18
CA GLY A 62 6.09 16.17 19.98
C GLY A 62 5.14 15.12 20.59
N HIS A 63 3.93 15.50 21.03
CA HIS A 63 2.95 14.56 21.60
C HIS A 63 1.95 14.00 20.56
N GLY A 64 2.03 14.46 19.32
CA GLY A 64 1.05 14.13 18.28
C GLY A 64 -0.20 14.99 18.30
N VAL A 65 -0.95 14.95 17.20
CA VAL A 65 -2.25 15.66 17.04
C VAL A 65 -3.44 14.80 17.50
N GLY A 66 -3.17 13.59 18.04
CA GLY A 66 -4.21 12.60 18.31
C GLY A 66 -4.95 12.19 17.03
N ALA A 67 -6.29 12.14 17.11
CA ALA A 67 -7.17 11.86 15.99
C ALA A 67 -7.75 13.14 15.35
N ASP A 68 -7.14 14.30 15.58
CA ASP A 68 -7.51 15.56 14.94
C ASP A 68 -6.88 15.65 13.53
N ASN A 69 -7.70 15.40 12.51
CA ASN A 69 -7.29 15.44 11.10
C ASN A 69 -6.98 16.86 10.62
N GLU A 70 -7.72 17.87 11.09
CA GLU A 70 -7.53 19.26 10.67
C GLU A 70 -6.22 19.80 11.23
N LEU A 71 -5.94 19.54 12.51
CA LEU A 71 -4.65 19.88 13.10
C LEU A 71 -3.49 19.14 12.43
N GLY A 72 -3.69 17.87 12.04
CA GLY A 72 -2.70 17.11 11.25
C GLY A 72 -2.40 17.76 9.89
N THR A 73 -3.43 18.31 9.24
CA THR A 73 -3.31 19.06 7.99
C THR A 73 -2.52 20.35 8.19
N ASP A 74 -2.88 21.16 9.19
CA ASP A 74 -2.21 22.41 9.54
C ASP A 74 -0.72 22.20 9.85
N VAL A 75 -0.42 21.15 10.63
CA VAL A 75 0.95 20.80 11.02
C VAL A 75 1.77 20.43 9.80
N MET A 76 1.25 19.56 8.93
CA MET A 76 1.95 19.19 7.70
C MET A 76 2.14 20.41 6.78
N GLN A 77 1.13 21.27 6.61
CA GLN A 77 1.24 22.46 5.76
C GLN A 77 2.32 23.43 6.25
N SER A 78 2.44 23.60 7.57
CA SER A 78 3.42 24.51 8.16
C SER A 78 4.85 24.02 7.97
N ASP A 79 5.05 22.70 8.07
CA ASP A 79 6.36 22.07 8.07
C ASP A 79 6.69 21.31 6.77
N VAL A 80 5.85 21.43 5.74
CA VAL A 80 6.02 20.67 4.48
C VAL A 80 7.38 20.93 3.85
N GLN A 81 7.89 22.16 3.91
CA GLN A 81 9.19 22.49 3.35
C GLN A 81 10.31 21.70 4.04
N GLN A 82 10.24 21.54 5.36
CA GLN A 82 11.22 20.74 6.10
C GLN A 82 11.16 19.27 5.66
N VAL A 83 9.96 18.71 5.48
CA VAL A 83 9.80 17.35 4.98
C VAL A 83 10.38 17.20 3.59
N LEU A 84 10.14 18.15 2.69
CA LEU A 84 10.67 18.14 1.32
C LEU A 84 12.20 18.25 1.30
N ASP A 85 12.79 19.13 2.12
CA ASP A 85 14.24 19.27 2.24
C ASP A 85 14.89 17.97 2.76
N ASP A 86 14.25 17.26 3.68
CA ASP A 86 14.73 15.97 4.19
C ASP A 86 14.56 14.81 3.19
N LEU A 87 13.66 14.97 2.21
CA LEU A 87 13.49 14.04 1.09
C LEU A 87 14.56 14.23 0.02
N ASP A 88 15.23 15.40 -0.02
CA ASP A 88 16.32 15.65 -0.94
C ASP A 88 17.47 14.64 -0.69
N GLY A 89 17.81 13.89 -1.75
CA GLY A 89 18.80 12.81 -1.69
C GLY A 89 18.22 11.43 -1.35
N ARG A 90 16.95 11.34 -0.92
CA ARG A 90 16.22 10.07 -0.76
C ARG A 90 15.44 9.72 -2.03
N VAL A 91 14.88 10.73 -2.66
CA VAL A 91 14.37 10.63 -4.03
C VAL A 91 15.56 10.78 -4.97
N THR A 92 16.03 9.67 -5.51
CA THR A 92 17.22 9.66 -6.39
C THR A 92 16.79 9.76 -7.85
N SER A 93 17.74 10.01 -8.75
CA SER A 93 17.49 9.94 -10.20
C SER A 93 17.10 8.53 -10.70
N ARG A 94 17.17 7.51 -9.83
CA ARG A 94 16.75 6.13 -10.11
C ARG A 94 15.36 5.82 -9.59
N SER A 95 14.78 6.69 -8.76
CA SER A 95 13.43 6.50 -8.25
C SER A 95 12.44 6.62 -9.41
N GLU A 96 11.65 5.56 -9.60
CA GLU A 96 10.62 5.47 -10.64
C GLU A 96 9.23 5.86 -10.11
N ALA A 97 9.05 5.87 -8.79
CA ALA A 97 7.85 6.37 -8.12
C ALA A 97 8.16 6.80 -6.68
N ILE A 98 7.26 7.60 -6.10
CA ILE A 98 7.22 7.91 -4.66
C ILE A 98 5.95 7.30 -4.09
N VAL A 99 6.04 6.68 -2.92
CA VAL A 99 4.90 6.04 -2.26
C VAL A 99 4.72 6.66 -0.88
N VAL A 100 3.61 7.39 -0.71
CA VAL A 100 3.21 7.97 0.58
C VAL A 100 2.33 6.96 1.32
N VAL A 101 2.81 6.47 2.46
CA VAL A 101 2.17 5.43 3.26
C VAL A 101 1.51 6.06 4.48
N ALA A 102 0.20 5.85 4.68
CA ALA A 102 -0.50 6.46 5.81
C ALA A 102 -1.67 5.63 6.32
N GLY A 103 -1.87 5.69 7.64
CA GLY A 103 -3.13 5.30 8.28
C GLY A 103 -4.18 6.37 8.08
N LEU A 104 -5.28 6.05 7.40
CA LEU A 104 -6.27 7.05 7.01
C LEU A 104 -7.19 7.45 8.17
N GLY A 105 -7.30 6.65 9.23
CA GLY A 105 -8.18 6.94 10.37
C GLY A 105 -7.60 7.91 11.42
N GLY A 106 -6.28 8.06 11.48
CA GLY A 106 -5.61 8.87 12.52
C GLY A 106 -5.76 10.39 12.32
N GLY A 107 -4.95 11.18 13.03
CA GLY A 107 -4.85 12.62 12.79
C GLY A 107 -3.71 12.99 11.83
N THR A 108 -2.46 12.74 12.23
CA THR A 108 -1.25 13.13 11.46
C THR A 108 -1.20 12.48 10.08
N GLY A 109 -1.35 11.16 9.99
CA GLY A 109 -1.32 10.45 8.71
C GLY A 109 -2.50 10.84 7.80
N SER A 110 -3.69 10.91 8.40
CA SER A 110 -4.93 11.21 7.70
C SER A 110 -4.96 12.61 7.09
N GLY A 111 -4.54 13.63 7.84
CA GLY A 111 -4.50 15.03 7.39
C GLY A 111 -3.23 15.36 6.60
N GLY A 112 -2.08 14.83 7.03
CA GLY A 112 -0.79 15.15 6.46
C GLY A 112 -0.48 14.45 5.14
N ALA A 113 -0.91 13.19 4.94
CA ALA A 113 -0.58 12.47 3.72
C ALA A 113 -1.16 13.13 2.44
N PRO A 114 -2.43 13.57 2.40
CA PRO A 114 -2.95 14.30 1.24
C PRO A 114 -2.20 15.59 0.93
N VAL A 115 -1.82 16.35 1.97
CA VAL A 115 -1.03 17.59 1.82
C VAL A 115 0.33 17.27 1.20
N LEU A 116 1.02 16.26 1.73
CA LEU A 116 2.32 15.87 1.21
C LEU A 116 2.24 15.38 -0.24
N VAL A 117 1.26 14.54 -0.58
CA VAL A 117 1.03 14.07 -1.96
C VAL A 117 0.83 15.25 -2.91
N HIS A 118 0.00 16.23 -2.53
CA HIS A 118 -0.24 17.44 -3.33
C HIS A 118 1.05 18.19 -3.65
N HIS A 119 1.93 18.38 -2.65
CA HIS A 119 3.20 19.07 -2.86
C HIS A 119 4.19 18.24 -3.69
N LEU A 120 4.26 16.92 -3.48
CA LEU A 120 5.12 16.03 -4.27
C LEU A 120 4.73 16.04 -5.76
N GLN A 121 3.43 16.04 -6.07
CA GLN A 121 2.90 16.15 -7.43
C GLN A 121 3.32 17.45 -8.15
N GLN A 122 3.62 18.52 -7.40
CA GLN A 122 4.02 19.80 -7.99
C GLN A 122 5.50 19.88 -8.33
N ILE A 123 6.34 19.05 -7.69
CA ILE A 123 7.80 19.18 -7.76
C ILE A 123 8.49 17.97 -8.41
N HIS A 124 7.77 16.87 -8.62
CA HIS A 124 8.29 15.64 -9.22
C HIS A 124 7.52 15.23 -10.48
N ASP A 125 8.24 14.74 -11.49
CA ASP A 125 7.68 14.22 -12.75
C ASP A 125 7.43 12.70 -12.74
N ILE A 126 7.72 12.03 -11.62
CA ILE A 126 7.49 10.58 -11.43
C ILE A 126 6.17 10.34 -10.69
N PRO A 127 5.50 9.20 -10.90
CA PRO A 127 4.25 8.89 -10.23
C PRO A 127 4.34 8.95 -8.71
N ILE A 128 3.35 9.59 -8.08
CA ILE A 128 3.18 9.66 -6.64
C ILE A 128 1.95 8.83 -6.25
N TYR A 129 2.21 7.67 -5.64
CA TYR A 129 1.19 6.76 -5.17
C TYR A 129 0.92 6.96 -3.68
N ALA A 130 -0.31 6.68 -3.27
CA ALA A 130 -0.67 6.56 -1.87
C ALA A 130 -0.86 5.08 -1.49
N LEU A 131 -0.34 4.66 -0.34
CA LEU A 131 -0.69 3.40 0.32
C LEU A 131 -1.53 3.76 1.55
N GLY A 132 -2.85 3.63 1.41
CA GLY A 132 -3.83 4.02 2.43
C GLY A 132 -4.30 2.81 3.24
N ILE A 133 -4.12 2.87 4.56
CA ILE A 133 -4.59 1.83 5.49
C ILE A 133 -5.93 2.29 6.06
N LEU A 134 -6.99 1.54 5.75
CA LEU A 134 -8.35 1.79 6.23
C LEU A 134 -8.52 1.27 7.66
N PRO A 135 -9.25 2.01 8.52
CA PRO A 135 -9.57 1.55 9.86
C PRO A 135 -10.55 0.39 9.82
N GLY A 136 -10.43 -0.53 10.79
CA GLY A 136 -11.33 -1.66 10.94
C GLY A 136 -12.77 -1.25 11.29
N ARG A 137 -13.76 -2.09 11.03
CA ARG A 137 -15.20 -1.75 11.21
C ARG A 137 -15.56 -1.41 12.65
N ASN A 138 -14.81 -1.97 13.60
CA ASN A 138 -15.06 -1.81 15.03
C ASN A 138 -14.34 -0.59 15.62
N GLU A 139 -13.55 0.14 14.83
CA GLU A 139 -12.97 1.42 15.24
C GLU A 139 -14.05 2.51 15.32
N GLY A 140 -13.86 3.47 16.22
CA GLY A 140 -14.85 4.52 16.50
C GLY A 140 -15.19 5.42 15.30
N ALA A 141 -16.35 6.08 15.36
CA ALA A 141 -16.88 6.95 14.31
C ALA A 141 -15.89 8.02 13.84
N LEU A 142 -15.12 8.60 14.77
CA LEU A 142 -14.07 9.58 14.46
C LEU A 142 -13.04 9.04 13.44
N TYR A 143 -12.57 7.80 13.62
CA TYR A 143 -11.60 7.19 12.71
C TYR A 143 -12.20 6.91 11.33
N GLN A 144 -13.48 6.52 11.28
CA GLN A 144 -14.20 6.31 10.01
C GLN A 144 -14.38 7.65 9.26
N ALA A 145 -14.78 8.72 9.96
CA ALA A 145 -14.94 10.05 9.39
C ALA A 145 -13.60 10.59 8.84
N ASN A 146 -12.52 10.51 9.63
CA ASN A 146 -11.17 10.90 9.21
C ASN A 146 -10.74 10.13 7.96
N ALA A 147 -10.91 8.81 7.95
CA ALA A 147 -10.51 7.98 6.82
C ALA A 147 -11.32 8.28 5.56
N GLY A 148 -12.62 8.56 5.67
CA GLY A 148 -13.43 9.00 4.52
C GLY A 148 -12.99 10.34 3.94
N ARG A 149 -12.69 11.32 4.79
CA ARG A 149 -12.18 12.65 4.36
C ARG A 149 -10.81 12.52 3.69
N SER A 150 -9.89 11.79 4.32
CA SER A 150 -8.54 11.57 3.80
C SER A 150 -8.55 10.82 2.47
N LEU A 151 -9.29 9.71 2.39
CA LEU A 151 -9.41 8.92 1.17
C LEU A 151 -9.95 9.75 0.00
N LYS A 152 -11.02 10.53 0.24
CA LYS A 152 -11.60 11.40 -0.79
C LYS A 152 -10.60 12.41 -1.35
N THR A 153 -9.67 12.90 -0.54
CA THR A 153 -8.63 13.83 -0.99
C THR A 153 -7.50 13.08 -1.69
N LEU A 154 -7.01 11.96 -1.14
CA LEU A 154 -5.97 11.15 -1.80
C LEU A 154 -6.38 10.67 -3.19
N LEU A 155 -7.64 10.26 -3.40
CA LEU A 155 -8.13 9.85 -4.71
C LEU A 155 -8.13 10.97 -5.76
N ARG A 156 -8.03 12.23 -5.34
CA ARG A 156 -7.93 13.40 -6.22
C ARG A 156 -6.48 13.84 -6.45
N GLU A 157 -5.62 13.66 -5.46
CA GLU A 157 -4.24 14.18 -5.48
C GLU A 157 -3.21 13.12 -5.90
N ALA A 158 -3.37 11.84 -5.53
CA ALA A 158 -2.43 10.78 -5.87
C ALA A 158 -2.69 10.23 -7.28
N ASP A 159 -1.62 9.80 -7.97
CA ASP A 159 -1.76 9.13 -9.27
C ASP A 159 -2.55 7.82 -9.15
N SER A 160 -2.43 7.13 -8.02
CA SER A 160 -3.23 5.96 -7.64
C SER A 160 -3.13 5.73 -6.13
N THR A 161 -4.17 5.17 -5.52
CA THR A 161 -4.24 4.87 -4.09
C THR A 161 -4.42 3.37 -3.86
N LEU A 162 -3.35 2.67 -3.47
CA LEU A 162 -3.39 1.28 -3.04
C LEU A 162 -4.02 1.20 -1.64
N LEU A 163 -5.17 0.55 -1.53
CA LEU A 163 -5.87 0.40 -0.26
C LEU A 163 -5.56 -0.92 0.43
N ILE A 164 -5.30 -0.82 1.74
CA ILE A 164 -5.20 -1.95 2.65
C ILE A 164 -6.33 -1.84 3.67
N ASP A 165 -7.15 -2.88 3.76
CA ASP A 165 -8.21 -3.00 4.75
C ASP A 165 -7.72 -3.79 5.96
N ASN A 166 -7.62 -3.15 7.13
CA ASN A 166 -7.19 -3.82 8.36
C ASN A 166 -8.10 -5.01 8.74
N ASP A 167 -9.39 -4.97 8.41
CA ASP A 167 -10.30 -6.08 8.72
C ASP A 167 -10.04 -7.31 7.84
N ALA A 168 -9.46 -7.13 6.65
CA ALA A 168 -9.28 -8.21 5.69
C ALA A 168 -8.30 -9.27 6.22
N TRP A 169 -7.36 -8.87 7.07
CA TRP A 169 -6.23 -9.70 7.49
C TRP A 169 -6.14 -9.91 9.01
N HIS A 170 -7.20 -9.57 9.74
CA HIS A 170 -7.29 -9.81 11.17
C HIS A 170 -7.59 -11.28 11.48
N GLU A 171 -6.84 -11.89 12.40
CA GLU A 171 -7.11 -13.24 12.91
C GLU A 171 -7.81 -13.19 14.27
N GLN A 172 -8.80 -14.08 14.47
CA GLN A 172 -9.57 -14.10 15.70
C GLN A 172 -8.72 -14.57 16.90
N GLY A 173 -8.65 -13.76 17.95
CA GLY A 173 -8.04 -14.13 19.23
C GLY A 173 -6.62 -13.57 19.48
N GLU A 174 -6.08 -12.76 18.57
CA GLU A 174 -4.80 -12.09 18.77
C GLU A 174 -4.94 -10.76 19.55
N SER A 175 -3.84 -10.30 20.15
CA SER A 175 -3.78 -8.94 20.70
C SER A 175 -3.77 -7.91 19.57
N ILE A 176 -4.21 -6.69 19.85
CA ILE A 176 -4.24 -5.59 18.85
C ILE A 176 -2.83 -5.32 18.31
N GLU A 177 -1.82 -5.30 19.17
CA GLU A 177 -0.43 -5.06 18.79
C GLU A 177 0.12 -6.16 17.87
N SER A 178 -0.08 -7.43 18.24
CA SER A 178 0.31 -8.59 17.42
C SER A 178 -0.42 -8.59 16.07
N ALA A 179 -1.70 -8.21 16.05
CA ALA A 179 -2.48 -8.13 14.83
C ALA A 179 -1.89 -7.07 13.87
N PHE A 180 -1.51 -5.89 14.38
CA PHE A 180 -0.87 -4.87 13.55
C PHE A 180 0.49 -5.30 13.03
N GLU A 181 1.29 -6.00 13.83
CA GLU A 181 2.58 -6.55 13.36
C GLU A 181 2.35 -7.53 12.21
N THR A 182 1.45 -8.51 12.38
CA THR A 182 1.08 -9.47 11.33
C THR A 182 0.55 -8.79 10.07
N ILE A 183 -0.29 -7.76 10.20
CA ILE A 183 -0.80 -6.97 9.07
C ILE A 183 0.36 -6.28 8.36
N ASN A 184 1.26 -5.61 9.09
CA ASN A 184 2.41 -4.92 8.52
C ASN A 184 3.34 -5.89 7.77
N GLU A 185 3.54 -7.11 8.27
CA GLU A 185 4.28 -8.16 7.56
C GLU A 185 3.60 -8.57 6.25
N ARG A 186 2.27 -8.72 6.28
CA ARG A 186 1.47 -9.06 5.09
C ARG A 186 1.50 -7.95 4.04
N ILE A 187 1.46 -6.68 4.44
CA ILE A 187 1.65 -5.52 3.56
C ILE A 187 3.06 -5.57 2.97
N ALA A 188 4.07 -5.65 3.84
CA ALA A 188 5.48 -5.58 3.44
C ALA A 188 5.84 -6.64 2.40
N LYS A 189 5.38 -7.88 2.62
CA LYS A 189 5.59 -8.97 1.66
C LYS A 189 4.92 -8.70 0.32
N ARG A 190 3.65 -8.30 0.30
CA ARG A 190 2.88 -8.11 -0.95
C ARG A 190 3.43 -6.96 -1.77
N VAL A 191 3.53 -5.80 -1.14
CA VAL A 191 3.96 -4.56 -1.79
C VAL A 191 5.45 -4.63 -2.13
N GLY A 192 6.28 -5.20 -1.24
CA GLY A 192 7.69 -5.44 -1.51
C GLY A 192 7.92 -6.37 -2.71
N LEU A 193 7.18 -7.48 -2.81
CA LEU A 193 7.25 -8.36 -3.99
C LEU A 193 6.77 -7.67 -5.27
N LEU A 194 5.73 -6.82 -5.20
CA LEU A 194 5.28 -6.05 -6.35
C LEU A 194 6.37 -5.09 -6.85
N PHE A 195 7.04 -4.38 -5.93
CA PHE A 195 8.13 -3.46 -6.29
C PHE A 195 9.34 -4.22 -6.83
N ALA A 196 9.70 -5.33 -6.19
CA ALA A 196 10.80 -6.18 -6.61
C ALA A 196 10.54 -6.87 -7.96
N ALA A 197 9.29 -7.21 -8.30
CA ALA A 197 8.96 -7.86 -9.56
C ALA A 197 9.33 -7.02 -10.79
N GLY A 198 9.33 -5.69 -10.66
CA GLY A 198 9.78 -4.80 -11.74
C GLY A 198 11.30 -4.61 -11.81
N GLU A 199 12.06 -5.15 -10.84
CA GLU A 199 13.51 -5.15 -10.88
C GLU A 199 14.00 -6.45 -11.50
N ALA A 200 14.85 -6.35 -12.53
CA ALA A 200 15.64 -7.49 -12.97
C ALA A 200 16.67 -7.78 -11.86
N VAL A 201 16.32 -8.65 -10.91
CA VAL A 201 17.24 -9.09 -9.86
C VAL A 201 18.41 -9.81 -10.53
N ASN A 202 19.50 -9.07 -10.78
CA ASN A 202 20.80 -9.62 -11.14
C ASN A 202 21.37 -10.34 -9.90
N GLY A 203 20.78 -11.49 -9.55
CA GLY A 203 21.07 -12.16 -8.29
C GLY A 203 20.73 -13.65 -8.22
N VAL A 204 19.90 -14.18 -9.13
CA VAL A 204 19.59 -15.63 -9.20
C VAL A 204 20.20 -16.29 -10.46
N GLY A 205 21.30 -15.73 -10.97
CA GLY A 205 21.97 -16.26 -12.17
C GLY A 205 23.41 -15.81 -12.42
N GLU A 206 23.98 -14.90 -11.62
CA GLU A 206 25.35 -14.43 -11.84
C GLU A 206 26.45 -15.32 -11.20
N SER A 207 26.20 -16.62 -11.10
CA SER A 207 27.27 -17.62 -10.95
C SER A 207 27.31 -18.67 -12.06
N SER A 208 26.61 -18.46 -13.18
CA SER A 208 26.73 -19.38 -14.32
C SER A 208 26.52 -18.77 -15.70
N VAL A 209 26.72 -17.46 -15.92
CA VAL A 209 27.02 -16.96 -17.28
C VAL A 209 28.04 -15.83 -17.22
N THR A 210 29.29 -16.16 -16.91
CA THR A 210 30.39 -15.34 -17.42
C THR A 210 30.41 -15.50 -18.95
N SER A 211 30.13 -14.40 -19.63
CA SER A 211 30.78 -14.03 -20.89
C SER A 211 30.94 -15.15 -21.95
N LYS A 212 29.87 -15.83 -22.37
CA LYS A 212 29.92 -16.65 -23.61
C LYS A 212 28.55 -17.11 -24.10
N THR A 213 27.76 -16.21 -24.69
CA THR A 213 26.82 -16.57 -25.78
C THR A 213 26.30 -15.32 -26.47
N SER A 214 27.20 -14.70 -27.23
CA SER A 214 26.78 -14.08 -28.48
C SER A 214 26.25 -15.19 -29.40
N ARG A 215 24.99 -15.08 -29.80
CA ARG A 215 24.38 -15.71 -30.98
C ARG A 215 24.37 -17.25 -31.01
N THR A 216 23.26 -17.83 -30.54
CA THR A 216 22.67 -19.00 -31.18
C THR A 216 21.16 -18.79 -31.33
N SER A 217 20.77 -18.58 -32.58
CA SER A 217 19.40 -18.71 -33.07
C SER A 217 18.86 -20.11 -32.77
N GLY A 218 17.79 -20.21 -31.97
CA GLY A 218 17.11 -21.47 -31.68
C GLY A 218 16.04 -21.37 -30.61
N GLY A 219 14.87 -20.81 -30.95
CA GLY A 219 13.57 -21.28 -30.44
C GLY A 219 13.23 -21.23 -28.94
N ALA A 220 13.91 -20.46 -28.09
CA ALA A 220 13.41 -20.16 -26.75
C ALA A 220 12.55 -18.88 -26.82
N ALA A 221 11.24 -19.02 -26.70
CA ALA A 221 10.37 -17.87 -26.49
C ALA A 221 10.76 -17.22 -25.16
N ALA A 222 11.18 -15.96 -25.20
CA ALA A 222 11.54 -15.17 -24.03
C ALA A 222 10.44 -15.27 -22.96
N ALA A 223 10.81 -15.68 -21.74
CA ALA A 223 9.94 -15.49 -20.58
C ALA A 223 9.66 -13.99 -20.45
N SER A 224 8.39 -13.60 -20.33
CA SER A 224 7.99 -12.19 -20.21
C SER A 224 8.19 -11.77 -18.77
N VAL A 225 9.42 -11.39 -18.41
CA VAL A 225 9.72 -10.85 -17.08
C VAL A 225 8.94 -9.56 -16.88
N VAL A 226 8.37 -9.37 -15.70
CA VAL A 226 7.68 -8.12 -15.34
C VAL A 226 8.69 -6.99 -15.29
N ASP A 227 8.35 -5.84 -15.88
CA ASP A 227 9.13 -4.61 -15.72
C ASP A 227 8.35 -3.59 -14.87
N SER A 228 9.02 -2.54 -14.41
CA SER A 228 8.39 -1.44 -13.69
C SER A 228 7.29 -0.74 -14.49
N SER A 229 7.38 -0.72 -15.83
CA SER A 229 6.39 -0.08 -16.70
C SER A 229 5.05 -0.83 -16.67
N GLU A 230 5.04 -2.14 -16.51
CA GLU A 230 3.81 -2.92 -16.37
C GLU A 230 3.05 -2.54 -15.08
N VAL A 231 3.77 -2.30 -13.97
CA VAL A 231 3.19 -1.81 -12.71
C VAL A 231 2.63 -0.40 -12.90
N ILE A 232 3.44 0.53 -13.42
CA ILE A 232 3.04 1.93 -13.65
C ILE A 232 1.84 2.03 -14.59
N ASN A 233 1.85 1.28 -15.69
CA ASN A 233 0.75 1.29 -16.67
C ASN A 233 -0.55 0.69 -16.11
N THR A 234 -0.46 -0.17 -15.10
CA THR A 234 -1.63 -0.70 -14.38
C THR A 234 -2.17 0.33 -13.40
N LEU A 235 -1.30 1.03 -12.67
CA LEU A 235 -1.72 2.09 -11.75
C LEU A 235 -2.20 3.36 -12.47
N ARG A 236 -1.85 3.56 -13.75
CA ARG A 236 -2.27 4.72 -14.55
C ARG A 236 -3.79 4.88 -14.71
N ALA A 237 -4.57 3.82 -14.47
CA ALA A 237 -6.03 3.96 -14.40
C ALA A 237 -6.47 4.97 -13.33
N GLY A 238 -5.64 5.17 -12.31
CA GLY A 238 -5.92 6.07 -11.20
C GLY A 238 -6.93 5.51 -10.21
N GLY A 239 -7.40 6.38 -9.32
CA GLY A 239 -8.38 6.02 -8.30
C GLY A 239 -7.84 4.95 -7.34
N VAL A 240 -8.72 4.01 -6.99
CA VAL A 240 -8.41 2.93 -6.05
C VAL A 240 -7.65 1.79 -6.73
N ALA A 241 -6.62 1.30 -6.07
CA ALA A 241 -5.92 0.07 -6.40
C ALA A 241 -6.02 -0.95 -5.27
N ALA A 242 -5.94 -2.24 -5.62
CA ALA A 242 -5.94 -3.36 -4.69
C ALA A 242 -4.85 -4.37 -5.07
N LEU A 243 -4.29 -5.06 -4.08
CA LEU A 243 -3.20 -6.02 -4.29
C LEU A 243 -3.52 -7.37 -3.64
N GLY A 244 -3.68 -8.37 -4.50
CA GLY A 244 -3.85 -9.77 -4.15
C GLY A 244 -2.55 -10.54 -4.06
N TYR A 245 -2.47 -11.47 -3.11
CA TYR A 245 -1.40 -12.45 -3.05
C TYR A 245 -1.86 -13.79 -2.51
N ALA A 246 -1.40 -14.85 -3.15
CA ALA A 246 -1.46 -16.22 -2.64
C ALA A 246 -0.22 -16.99 -3.08
N SER A 247 0.10 -18.08 -2.37
CA SER A 247 1.20 -18.95 -2.76
C SER A 247 1.01 -20.37 -2.27
N GLU A 248 1.51 -21.33 -3.03
CA GLU A 248 1.44 -22.76 -2.78
C GLU A 248 2.81 -23.40 -3.04
N VAL A 249 3.06 -24.59 -2.50
CA VAL A 249 4.31 -25.33 -2.78
C VAL A 249 4.33 -25.72 -4.26
N ALA A 250 5.46 -25.51 -4.92
CA ALA A 250 5.65 -25.93 -6.31
C ALA A 250 5.76 -27.46 -6.38
N SER A 251 5.06 -28.08 -7.32
CA SER A 251 5.21 -29.50 -7.62
C SER A 251 6.44 -29.74 -8.50
N GLU A 252 7.04 -30.92 -8.37
CA GLU A 252 8.05 -31.41 -9.32
C GLU A 252 7.43 -31.74 -10.69
N ASP A 253 6.12 -32.00 -10.75
CA ASP A 253 5.39 -32.20 -12.01
C ASP A 253 4.88 -30.86 -12.57
N SER A 254 5.46 -30.47 -13.71
CA SER A 254 5.04 -29.29 -14.49
C SER A 254 3.52 -29.26 -14.81
N SER A 255 2.87 -30.42 -14.94
CA SER A 255 1.44 -30.50 -15.23
C SER A 255 0.59 -30.09 -14.02
N GLU A 256 1.02 -30.44 -12.81
CA GLU A 256 0.37 -30.02 -11.57
C GLU A 256 0.55 -28.52 -11.35
N ASN A 257 1.73 -27.97 -11.67
CA ASN A 257 1.98 -26.55 -11.56
C ASN A 257 1.05 -25.69 -12.43
N ILE A 258 0.50 -26.22 -13.54
CA ILE A 258 -0.53 -25.52 -14.33
C ILE A 258 -1.78 -25.29 -13.48
N THR A 259 -2.19 -26.29 -12.71
CA THR A 259 -3.33 -26.22 -11.80
C THR A 259 -3.01 -25.32 -10.62
N ASN A 260 -1.81 -25.45 -10.03
CA ASN A 260 -1.39 -24.64 -8.89
C ASN A 260 -1.34 -23.16 -9.27
N THR A 261 -0.82 -22.81 -10.45
CA THR A 261 -0.80 -21.43 -10.97
C THR A 261 -2.20 -20.83 -11.04
N MET A 262 -3.18 -21.60 -11.55
CA MET A 262 -4.58 -21.16 -11.57
C MET A 262 -5.15 -21.02 -10.15
N SER A 263 -4.82 -21.95 -9.25
CA SER A 263 -5.26 -21.95 -7.85
C SER A 263 -4.77 -20.68 -7.13
N VAL A 264 -3.47 -20.39 -7.20
CA VAL A 264 -2.89 -19.21 -6.55
C VAL A 264 -3.38 -17.91 -7.18
N ALA A 265 -3.57 -17.84 -8.50
CA ALA A 265 -4.12 -16.64 -9.13
C ALA A 265 -5.57 -16.36 -8.67
N ARG A 266 -6.39 -17.41 -8.54
CA ARG A 266 -7.76 -17.32 -8.01
C ARG A 266 -7.79 -16.88 -6.57
N GLN A 267 -6.97 -17.51 -5.73
CA GLN A 267 -6.87 -17.16 -4.32
C GLN A 267 -6.37 -15.72 -4.15
N ALA A 268 -5.37 -15.29 -4.93
CA ALA A 268 -4.84 -13.93 -4.87
C ALA A 268 -5.93 -12.88 -5.13
N LEU A 269 -6.77 -13.07 -6.15
CA LEU A 269 -7.86 -12.14 -6.48
C LEU A 269 -9.04 -12.24 -5.50
N LEU A 270 -9.54 -13.45 -5.24
CA LEU A 270 -10.85 -13.64 -4.59
C LEU A 270 -10.78 -13.56 -3.07
N THR A 271 -9.67 -13.99 -2.45
CA THR A 271 -9.56 -14.10 -0.98
C THR A 271 -8.31 -13.45 -0.42
N GLY A 272 -7.27 -13.28 -1.24
CA GLY A 272 -5.95 -12.78 -0.85
C GLY A 272 -5.72 -11.29 -1.12
N THR A 273 -6.75 -10.58 -1.58
CA THR A 273 -6.75 -9.14 -1.88
C THR A 273 -6.59 -8.30 -0.61
N SER A 274 -5.91 -7.16 -0.75
CA SER A 274 -5.82 -6.12 0.28
C SER A 274 -7.12 -5.36 0.48
N LEU A 275 -8.05 -5.49 -0.46
CA LEU A 275 -9.37 -4.88 -0.42
C LEU A 275 -10.41 -5.94 -0.79
N PRO A 276 -11.18 -6.47 0.19
CA PRO A 276 -12.21 -7.47 -0.05
C PRO A 276 -13.21 -7.04 -1.13
N ASP A 277 -13.71 -8.01 -1.89
CA ASP A 277 -14.71 -7.83 -2.95
C ASP A 277 -14.30 -6.88 -4.09
N ALA A 278 -13.01 -6.51 -4.17
CA ALA A 278 -12.44 -5.82 -5.32
C ALA A 278 -12.17 -6.85 -6.43
N THR A 279 -13.18 -7.16 -7.23
CA THR A 279 -13.04 -8.05 -8.41
C THR A 279 -13.08 -7.28 -9.72
N THR A 280 -13.84 -6.19 -9.80
CA THR A 280 -13.91 -5.35 -11.01
C THR A 280 -12.80 -4.30 -11.00
N ALA A 281 -12.15 -4.09 -12.15
CA ALA A 281 -11.05 -3.14 -12.29
C ALA A 281 -10.91 -2.68 -13.75
N ASP A 282 -10.38 -1.47 -13.94
CA ASP A 282 -10.12 -0.93 -15.29
C ASP A 282 -8.88 -1.58 -15.92
N SER A 283 -7.89 -1.94 -15.10
CA SER A 283 -6.69 -2.66 -15.51
C SER A 283 -6.22 -3.64 -14.44
N ALA A 284 -5.49 -4.67 -14.86
CA ALA A 284 -4.94 -5.66 -13.95
C ALA A 284 -3.53 -6.09 -14.37
N LEU A 285 -2.71 -6.51 -13.42
CA LEU A 285 -1.40 -7.12 -13.64
C LEU A 285 -1.30 -8.42 -12.85
N LEU A 286 -1.05 -9.52 -13.56
CA LEU A 286 -0.74 -10.82 -12.97
C LEU A 286 0.78 -11.05 -12.96
N VAL A 287 1.36 -11.21 -11.78
CA VAL A 287 2.76 -11.62 -11.61
C VAL A 287 2.80 -13.03 -11.04
N ILE A 288 3.45 -13.97 -11.72
CA ILE A 288 3.68 -15.31 -11.19
C ILE A 288 5.13 -15.42 -10.72
N ALA A 289 5.32 -15.64 -9.43
CA ALA A 289 6.63 -15.69 -8.79
C ALA A 289 7.02 -17.12 -8.42
N GLY A 290 8.29 -17.48 -8.61
CA GLY A 290 8.82 -18.80 -8.28
C GLY A 290 10.04 -19.18 -9.11
N GLN A 291 10.53 -20.41 -8.95
CA GLN A 291 11.65 -20.90 -9.76
C GLN A 291 11.25 -20.97 -11.25
N PRO A 292 12.12 -20.55 -12.19
CA PRO A 292 11.81 -20.53 -13.61
C PRO A 292 11.26 -21.83 -14.18
N ASP A 293 11.82 -22.97 -13.76
CA ASP A 293 11.41 -24.30 -14.24
C ASP A 293 10.06 -24.74 -13.66
N ALA A 294 9.65 -24.16 -12.52
CA ALA A 294 8.37 -24.44 -11.89
C ALA A 294 7.21 -23.64 -12.50
N ILE A 295 7.49 -22.49 -13.14
CA ILE A 295 6.46 -21.59 -13.70
C ILE A 295 6.00 -22.13 -15.07
N PRO A 296 4.77 -22.67 -15.18
CA PRO A 296 4.32 -23.27 -16.42
C PRO A 296 3.64 -22.23 -17.29
N ARG A 297 4.21 -21.94 -18.46
CA ARG A 297 3.68 -20.97 -19.44
C ARG A 297 2.18 -21.12 -19.71
N LYS A 298 1.69 -22.36 -19.87
CA LYS A 298 0.27 -22.64 -20.12
C LYS A 298 -0.63 -22.30 -18.93
N GLY A 299 -0.11 -22.41 -17.71
CA GLY A 299 -0.79 -21.98 -16.48
C GLY A 299 -0.92 -20.46 -16.43
N VAL A 300 0.17 -19.74 -16.70
CA VAL A 300 0.20 -18.27 -16.75
C VAL A 300 -0.77 -17.72 -17.80
N GLU A 301 -0.74 -18.26 -19.03
CA GLU A 301 -1.65 -17.83 -20.11
C GLU A 301 -3.12 -18.06 -19.76
N ARG A 302 -3.45 -19.16 -19.06
CA ARG A 302 -4.82 -19.44 -18.61
C ARG A 302 -5.24 -18.55 -17.45
N ALA A 303 -4.34 -18.30 -16.51
CA ALA A 303 -4.61 -17.43 -15.36
C ALA A 303 -4.87 -16.00 -15.82
N ARG A 304 -4.08 -15.51 -16.78
CA ARG A 304 -4.28 -14.19 -17.39
C ARG A 304 -5.64 -14.07 -18.09
N ARG A 305 -6.04 -15.05 -18.90
CA ARG A 305 -7.37 -15.05 -19.56
C ARG A 305 -8.51 -15.12 -18.55
N TRP A 306 -8.38 -15.97 -17.54
CA TRP A 306 -9.37 -16.02 -16.47
C TRP A 306 -9.47 -14.68 -15.73
N LEU A 307 -8.35 -14.02 -15.46
CA LEU A 307 -8.35 -12.70 -14.82
C LEU A 307 -9.01 -11.63 -15.71
N GLU A 308 -8.85 -11.69 -17.03
CA GLU A 308 -9.55 -10.83 -18.01
C GLU A 308 -11.07 -11.05 -17.94
N ASP A 309 -11.52 -12.31 -17.94
CA ASP A 309 -12.94 -12.65 -17.83
C ASP A 309 -13.54 -12.22 -16.48
N GLU A 310 -12.81 -12.42 -15.37
CA GLU A 310 -13.30 -12.16 -14.01
C GLU A 310 -13.33 -10.66 -13.69
N THR A 311 -12.30 -9.91 -14.11
CA THR A 311 -12.21 -8.47 -13.84
C THR A 311 -13.05 -7.63 -14.79
N GLY A 312 -13.39 -8.17 -15.97
CA GLY A 312 -13.99 -7.43 -17.07
C GLY A 312 -13.04 -6.39 -17.70
N SER A 313 -11.76 -6.40 -17.33
CA SER A 313 -10.76 -5.47 -17.83
C SER A 313 -10.26 -5.89 -19.21
N MET A 314 -10.26 -4.96 -20.16
CA MET A 314 -9.59 -5.15 -21.46
C MET A 314 -8.07 -4.93 -21.39
N GLN A 315 -7.52 -4.61 -20.22
CA GLN A 315 -6.11 -4.25 -19.99
C GLN A 315 -5.46 -5.14 -18.94
N VAL A 316 -5.50 -6.46 -19.16
CA VAL A 316 -4.77 -7.40 -18.30
C VAL A 316 -3.35 -7.61 -18.80
N ARG A 317 -2.40 -7.16 -18.00
CA ARG A 317 -0.95 -7.37 -18.14
C ARG A 317 -0.52 -8.62 -17.38
N GLY A 318 0.66 -9.14 -17.72
CA GLY A 318 1.20 -10.23 -16.94
C GLY A 318 2.64 -10.57 -17.29
N GLY A 319 3.34 -11.12 -16.31
CA GLY A 319 4.69 -11.58 -16.46
C GLY A 319 5.13 -12.49 -15.32
N ASP A 320 6.32 -13.03 -15.49
CA ASP A 320 6.93 -13.94 -14.54
C ASP A 320 7.93 -13.16 -13.67
N PHE A 321 8.04 -13.55 -12.40
CA PHE A 321 9.04 -13.05 -11.46
C PHE A 321 9.90 -14.20 -10.95
N PRO A 322 11.02 -14.50 -11.63
CA PRO A 322 11.97 -15.53 -11.21
C PRO A 322 12.50 -15.28 -9.79
N LEU A 323 12.23 -16.21 -8.88
CA LEU A 323 12.72 -16.19 -7.50
C LEU A 323 13.25 -17.57 -7.13
N ASP A 324 14.31 -17.62 -6.33
CA ASP A 324 14.75 -18.89 -5.74
C ASP A 324 13.83 -19.26 -4.57
N SER A 325 12.75 -19.97 -4.90
CA SER A 325 11.76 -20.45 -3.93
C SER A 325 11.19 -21.79 -4.38
N ASP A 326 10.95 -22.66 -3.40
CA ASP A 326 10.19 -23.90 -3.53
C ASP A 326 8.68 -23.69 -3.69
N ARG A 327 8.22 -22.43 -3.77
CA ARG A 327 6.82 -22.05 -3.89
C ARG A 327 6.52 -21.38 -5.22
N LEU A 328 5.29 -21.58 -5.69
CA LEU A 328 4.66 -20.75 -6.71
C LEU A 328 3.76 -19.72 -6.02
N GLY A 329 3.99 -18.44 -6.30
CA GLY A 329 3.19 -17.32 -5.83
C GLY A 329 2.49 -16.62 -6.99
N ALA A 330 1.33 -16.02 -6.73
CA ALA A 330 0.69 -15.09 -7.64
C ALA A 330 0.48 -13.75 -6.92
N LEU A 331 0.88 -12.65 -7.57
CA LEU A 331 0.44 -11.30 -7.23
C LEU A 331 -0.56 -10.84 -8.29
N VAL A 332 -1.67 -10.26 -7.84
CA VAL A 332 -2.68 -9.66 -8.71
C VAL A 332 -2.84 -8.21 -8.29
N LEU A 333 -2.33 -7.28 -9.10
CA LEU A 333 -2.56 -5.85 -8.90
C LEU A 333 -3.76 -5.43 -9.74
N LEU A 334 -4.73 -4.77 -9.11
CA LEU A 334 -5.88 -4.17 -9.76
C LEU A 334 -5.75 -2.64 -9.71
N GLY A 335 -5.95 -1.97 -10.85
CA GLY A 335 -6.04 -0.51 -10.94
C GLY A 335 -7.43 -0.06 -11.38
N GLY A 336 -7.94 1.02 -10.80
CA GLY A 336 -9.31 1.49 -11.03
C GLY A 336 -10.38 0.60 -10.37
N ALA A 337 -10.09 0.03 -9.21
CA ALA A 337 -10.98 -0.86 -8.45
C ALA A 337 -12.00 -0.09 -7.60
N GLU A 338 -12.57 1.00 -8.11
CA GLU A 338 -13.43 1.91 -7.35
C GLU A 338 -14.80 1.32 -7.01
N ARG A 339 -15.28 0.37 -7.83
CA ARG A 339 -16.63 -0.21 -7.73
C ARG A 339 -16.66 -1.46 -6.84
N SER A 340 -15.97 -1.41 -5.71
CA SER A 340 -16.04 -2.46 -4.70
C SER A 340 -17.13 -2.13 -3.68
N ASP A 341 -18.02 -3.09 -3.42
CA ASP A 341 -19.04 -3.02 -2.36
C ASP A 341 -18.42 -2.63 -1.01
N ARG A 342 -17.17 -3.05 -0.77
CA ARG A 342 -16.42 -2.73 0.45
C ARG A 342 -16.10 -1.24 0.55
N ILE A 343 -15.72 -0.59 -0.55
CA ILE A 343 -15.44 0.85 -0.58
C ILE A 343 -16.74 1.62 -0.42
N GLU A 344 -17.79 1.23 -1.14
CA GLU A 344 -19.09 1.90 -1.07
C GLU A 344 -19.64 1.87 0.36
N ALA A 345 -19.65 0.69 0.99
CA ALA A 345 -20.08 0.52 2.38
C ALA A 345 -19.14 1.24 3.39
N PHE A 346 -17.86 1.38 3.08
CA PHE A 346 -16.95 2.20 3.89
C PHE A 346 -17.29 3.69 3.77
N MET A 347 -17.47 4.20 2.56
CA MET A 347 -17.77 5.61 2.31
C MET A 347 -19.13 6.03 2.85
N GLU A 348 -20.13 5.14 2.81
CA GLU A 348 -21.44 5.37 3.43
C GLU A 348 -21.30 5.52 4.95
N ARG A 349 -20.66 4.57 5.63
CA ARG A 349 -20.40 4.66 7.08
C ARG A 349 -19.58 5.89 7.46
N ALA A 350 -18.60 6.26 6.66
CA ALA A 350 -17.78 7.45 6.90
C ALA A 350 -18.61 8.75 6.77
N ARG A 351 -19.56 8.81 5.84
CA ARG A 351 -20.50 9.94 5.72
C ARG A 351 -21.43 10.02 6.92
N GLU A 352 -22.03 8.89 7.32
CA GLU A 352 -22.87 8.83 8.53
C GLU A 352 -22.11 9.29 9.78
N ALA A 353 -20.85 8.86 9.92
CA ALA A 353 -19.99 9.28 11.02
C ALA A 353 -19.67 10.79 10.97
N ASN A 354 -19.46 11.35 9.78
CA ASN A 354 -19.23 12.78 9.59
C ASN A 354 -20.46 13.61 9.97
N ASP A 355 -21.65 13.20 9.49
CA ASP A 355 -22.90 13.90 9.76
C ASP A 355 -23.28 13.83 11.25
N ALA A 356 -22.98 12.71 11.91
CA ALA A 356 -23.16 12.55 13.36
C ALA A 356 -22.27 13.52 14.16
N GLN A 357 -21.03 13.77 13.73
CA GLN A 357 -20.14 14.74 14.38
C GLN A 357 -20.59 16.19 14.20
N GLU A 358 -21.12 16.53 13.02
CA GLU A 358 -21.63 17.88 12.74
C GLU A 358 -22.97 18.18 13.46
N SER A 359 -23.69 17.13 13.88
CA SER A 359 -24.99 17.25 14.56
C SER A 359 -24.92 17.13 16.08
N GLU A 360 -23.78 16.75 16.67
CA GLU A 360 -23.55 16.93 18.10
C GLU A 360 -23.46 18.44 18.42
N PRO A 361 -24.34 19.00 19.26
CA PRO A 361 -24.28 20.42 19.57
C PRO A 361 -22.98 20.73 20.31
N THR A 362 -22.15 21.59 19.72
CA THR A 362 -20.94 22.20 20.31
C THR A 362 -21.20 23.09 21.53
N ASP A 363 -22.34 22.96 22.21
CA ASP A 363 -22.68 23.78 23.37
C ASP A 363 -22.43 23.05 24.70
N HIS A 364 -21.16 22.82 24.99
CA HIS A 364 -20.73 22.44 26.34
C HIS A 364 -20.94 23.60 27.35
N ALA A 365 -21.30 24.82 26.91
CA ALA A 365 -21.63 25.92 27.81
C ALA A 365 -23.08 25.84 28.32
N GLU A 366 -24.01 25.23 27.58
CA GLU A 366 -25.38 24.98 28.06
C GLU A 366 -25.45 23.95 29.21
N VAL A 367 -24.48 23.02 29.31
CA VAL A 367 -24.43 22.05 30.41
C VAL A 367 -24.05 22.70 31.75
N PHE A 368 -23.30 23.82 31.71
CA PHE A 368 -22.99 24.63 32.90
C PHE A 368 -24.02 25.74 33.16
N ALA A 369 -24.96 25.96 32.24
CA ALA A 369 -26.04 26.95 32.35
C ALA A 369 -27.38 26.31 32.76
N ASP A 370 -27.37 25.09 33.34
CA ASP A 370 -28.58 24.54 33.95
C ASP A 370 -28.81 25.21 35.33
N ASP A 371 -29.64 26.25 35.33
CA ASP A 371 -30.13 27.01 36.50
C ASP A 371 -30.85 26.14 37.56
N ARG A 372 -30.89 24.81 37.41
CA ARG A 372 -31.48 23.88 38.38
C ARG A 372 -30.63 23.62 39.63
N LEU A 373 -29.46 24.23 39.78
CA LEU A 373 -28.62 24.15 40.99
C LEU A 373 -28.76 25.34 41.97
N GLU A 374 -29.55 26.36 41.67
CA GLU A 374 -29.75 27.50 42.61
C GLU A 374 -30.62 27.17 43.83
N ASN A 375 -31.21 25.97 43.92
CA ASN A 375 -32.04 25.56 45.06
C ASN A 375 -31.32 24.65 46.08
N LEU A 376 -29.98 24.61 46.08
CA LEU A 376 -29.21 23.69 46.95
C LEU A 376 -28.20 24.36 47.90
N PHE A 377 -28.29 25.68 48.13
CA PHE A 377 -27.53 26.35 49.19
C PHE A 377 -28.40 27.21 50.11
#